data_AF-A0A7J4UPZ4-F1
#
_entry.id   AF-A0A7J4UPZ4-F1
#
_cell.length_a   1.000
_cell.length_b   1.000
_cell.length_c   1.000
_cell.angle_alpha   90.00
_cell.angle_beta   90.00
_cell.angle_gamma   90.00
#
_symmetry.space_group_name_H-M   'P 1'
#
loop_
_entity.id
_entity.type
_entity.pdbx_description
1 polymer ?
#
loop_
_entity_poly.entity_id
_entity_poly.type
_entity_poly.pdbx_seq_one_letter_code
_entity_poly.pdbx_strand_id
1 'polypeptide(L)'
;MKIESADWLLYAASELSRLQDQHEIVRVLQKVRVRVKNGVKEELLPLLKMKGIGRVRGRKLIVNGIRNLGDVKKVDIATLGQIVGKALASSLKKQVGEDVVVISPGKRKGQMSLEKY
;
A
#
# COMPACT_ATOMS: atom_id res chain seq x y z
N MET A 1 25.51 2.27 -5.32
CA MET A 1 26.35 1.09 -5.64
C MET A 1 25.55 -0.22 -5.75
N LYS A 2 25.28 -1.01 -4.70
CA LYS A 2 24.73 -2.39 -4.89
C LYS A 2 23.35 -2.47 -5.59
N ILE A 3 22.39 -1.61 -5.20
CA ILE A 3 21.03 -1.62 -5.80
C ILE A 3 21.05 -1.14 -7.25
N GLU A 4 21.89 -0.15 -7.52
CA GLU A 4 22.07 0.44 -8.85
C GLU A 4 22.72 -0.55 -9.82
N SER A 5 23.74 -1.29 -9.38
CA SER A 5 24.31 -2.40 -10.16
C SER A 5 23.27 -3.50 -10.44
N ALA A 6 22.43 -3.84 -9.46
CA ALA A 6 21.36 -4.81 -9.66
C ALA A 6 20.28 -4.31 -10.65
N ASP A 7 19.92 -3.02 -10.58
CA ASP A 7 19.00 -2.40 -11.54
C ASP A 7 19.56 -2.42 -12.96
N TRP A 8 20.86 -2.11 -13.11
CA TRP A 8 21.56 -2.16 -14.39
C TRP A 8 21.60 -3.57 -14.99
N LEU A 9 21.94 -4.59 -14.19
CA LEU A 9 21.93 -5.99 -14.63
C LEU A 9 20.53 -6.46 -15.04
N LEU A 10 19.49 -6.11 -14.28
CA LEU A 10 18.11 -6.44 -14.61
C LEU A 10 17.64 -5.75 -15.89
N TYR A 11 18.08 -4.51 -16.12
CA TYR A 11 17.82 -3.80 -17.35
C TYR A 11 18.47 -4.49 -18.56
N ALA A 12 19.77 -4.80 -18.46
CA ALA A 12 20.50 -5.53 -19.51
C ALA A 12 19.86 -6.88 -19.82
N ALA A 13 19.48 -7.65 -18.79
CA ALA A 13 18.76 -8.91 -18.96
C ALA A 13 17.41 -8.71 -19.69
N SER A 14 16.68 -7.63 -19.37
CA SER A 14 15.39 -7.35 -20.02
C SER A 14 15.52 -6.99 -21.50
N GLU A 15 16.60 -6.31 -21.88
CA GLU A 15 16.89 -6.00 -23.29
C GLU A 15 17.34 -7.25 -24.05
N LEU A 16 18.17 -8.11 -23.45
CA LEU A 16 18.51 -9.41 -24.05
C LEU A 16 17.28 -10.29 -24.28
N SER A 17 16.37 -10.39 -23.29
CA SER A 17 15.11 -11.12 -23.44
C SER A 17 14.19 -10.52 -24.51
N ARG A 18 14.24 -9.19 -24.71
CA ARG A 18 13.49 -8.51 -25.77
C ARG A 18 14.02 -8.89 -27.16
N LEU A 19 15.34 -8.99 -27.31
CA LEU A 19 15.97 -9.41 -28.57
C LEU A 19 15.67 -10.87 -28.95
N GLN A 20 15.35 -11.71 -27.97
CA GLN A 20 14.95 -13.12 -28.17
C GLN A 20 13.43 -13.31 -28.28
N ASP A 21 12.64 -12.23 -28.37
CA ASP A 21 11.17 -12.26 -28.39
C ASP A 21 10.51 -12.95 -27.17
N GLN A 22 11.25 -13.05 -26.05
CA GLN A 22 10.79 -13.69 -24.82
C GLN A 22 9.98 -12.70 -23.95
N HIS A 23 8.83 -12.26 -24.46
CA HIS A 23 8.02 -11.22 -23.82
C HIS A 23 7.54 -11.55 -22.39
N GLU A 24 7.34 -12.83 -22.06
CA GLU A 24 6.98 -13.25 -20.70
C GLU A 24 8.09 -12.96 -19.70
N ILE A 25 9.34 -13.26 -20.08
CA ILE A 25 10.52 -13.02 -19.25
C ILE A 25 10.72 -11.52 -19.05
N VAL A 26 10.53 -10.72 -20.11
CA VAL A 26 10.57 -9.25 -20.01
C VAL A 26 9.58 -8.75 -18.95
N ARG A 27 8.33 -9.27 -18.92
CA ARG A 27 7.33 -8.87 -17.91
C ARG A 27 7.78 -9.25 -16.49
N VAL A 28 8.35 -10.43 -16.30
CA VAL A 28 8.88 -10.87 -15.00
C VAL A 28 10.03 -9.98 -14.55
N LEU A 29 10.99 -9.68 -15.44
CA LEU A 29 12.14 -8.83 -15.14
C LEU A 29 11.73 -7.41 -14.76
N GLN A 30 10.75 -6.82 -15.46
CA GLN A 30 10.21 -5.51 -15.11
C GLN A 30 9.58 -5.49 -13.71
N LYS A 31 8.83 -6.54 -13.33
CA LYS A 31 8.30 -6.68 -11.96
C LYS A 31 9.42 -6.79 -10.93
N VAL A 32 10.45 -7.59 -11.20
CA VAL A 32 11.60 -7.77 -10.30
C VAL A 32 12.36 -6.46 -10.14
N ARG A 33 12.53 -5.68 -11.21
CA ARG A 33 13.16 -4.36 -11.16
C ARG A 33 12.46 -3.41 -10.19
N VAL A 34 11.13 -3.31 -10.26
CA VAL A 34 10.33 -2.52 -9.31
C VAL A 34 10.51 -3.02 -7.87
N ARG A 35 10.58 -4.34 -7.67
CA ARG A 35 10.80 -4.94 -6.35
C ARG A 35 12.19 -4.64 -5.79
N VAL A 36 13.23 -4.69 -6.61
CA VAL A 36 14.61 -4.39 -6.20
C VAL A 36 14.74 -2.91 -5.84
N LYS A 37 14.22 -2.00 -6.67
CA LYS A 37 14.26 -0.55 -6.42
C LYS A 37 13.61 -0.16 -5.09
N ASN A 38 12.48 -0.80 -4.76
CA ASN A 38 11.73 -0.51 -3.53
C ASN A 38 12.09 -1.42 -2.35
N GLY A 39 12.86 -2.49 -2.58
CA GLY A 39 13.19 -3.51 -1.58
C GLY A 39 11.98 -4.26 -1.04
N VAL A 40 11.00 -4.56 -1.90
CA VAL A 40 9.70 -5.14 -1.50
C VAL A 40 9.44 -6.52 -2.12
N LYS A 41 8.60 -7.30 -1.45
CA LYS A 41 8.04 -8.53 -2.02
C LYS A 41 6.93 -8.20 -3.01
N GLU A 42 6.58 -9.16 -3.88
CA GLU A 42 5.56 -8.99 -4.91
C GLU A 42 4.17 -8.66 -4.34
N GLU A 43 3.83 -9.27 -3.20
CA GLU A 43 2.61 -9.01 -2.43
C GLU A 43 2.37 -7.53 -2.12
N LEU A 44 3.43 -6.71 -2.08
CA LEU A 44 3.35 -5.31 -1.70
C LEU A 44 3.19 -4.35 -2.89
N LEU A 45 3.37 -4.84 -4.12
CA LEU A 45 3.24 -4.02 -5.32
C LEU A 45 1.88 -3.29 -5.45
N PRO A 46 0.73 -3.90 -5.09
CA PRO A 46 -0.55 -3.20 -5.15
C PRO A 46 -0.61 -1.98 -4.21
N LEU A 47 -0.07 -2.13 -2.99
CA LEU A 47 -0.10 -1.09 -1.97
C LEU A 47 0.92 0.03 -2.24
N LEU A 48 2.00 -0.29 -2.97
CA LEU A 48 3.05 0.68 -3.30
C LEU A 48 2.58 1.79 -4.26
N LYS A 49 1.44 1.60 -4.92
CA LYS A 49 0.79 2.64 -5.75
C LYS A 49 0.27 3.81 -4.91
N MET A 50 0.01 3.61 -3.62
CA MET A 50 -0.50 4.65 -2.74
C MET A 50 0.63 5.53 -2.20
N LYS A 51 0.40 6.84 -2.21
CA LYS A 51 1.36 7.81 -1.68
C LYS A 51 1.46 7.66 -0.16
N GLY A 52 2.70 7.63 0.34
CA GLY A 52 3.00 7.53 1.78
C GLY A 52 3.13 6.10 2.32
N ILE A 53 2.96 5.07 1.47
CA ILE A 53 3.22 3.67 1.81
C ILE A 53 4.59 3.24 1.28
N GLY A 54 5.55 3.16 2.20
CA GLY A 54 6.84 2.51 1.95
C GLY A 54 6.87 1.05 2.42
N ARG A 55 8.05 0.43 2.37
CA ARG A 55 8.28 -0.98 2.77
C ARG A 55 7.74 -1.34 4.16
N VAL A 56 7.98 -0.48 5.16
CA VAL A 56 7.62 -0.76 6.56
C VAL A 56 6.12 -0.74 6.76
N ARG A 57 5.45 0.35 6.37
CA ARG A 57 4.00 0.51 6.51
C ARG A 57 3.24 -0.48 5.63
N GLY A 58 3.76 -0.74 4.44
CA GLY A 58 3.24 -1.76 3.55
C GLY A 58 3.25 -3.16 4.18
N ARG A 59 4.37 -3.56 4.79
CA ARG A 59 4.43 -4.84 5.53
C ARG A 59 3.43 -4.91 6.67
N LYS A 60 3.26 -3.81 7.43
CA LYS A 60 2.25 -3.75 8.51
C LYS A 60 0.84 -3.98 7.97
N LEU A 61 0.48 -3.40 6.83
CA LEU A 61 -0.82 -3.60 6.21
C LEU A 61 -1.05 -5.06 5.82
N ILE A 62 -0.08 -5.70 5.17
CA ILE A 62 -0.17 -7.11 4.76
C ILE A 62 -0.33 -8.04 5.97
N VAL A 63 0.42 -7.81 7.05
CA VAL A 63 0.31 -8.59 8.29
C VAL A 63 -1.09 -8.48 8.91
N ASN A 64 -1.75 -7.33 8.75
CA ASN A 64 -3.13 -7.10 9.20
C ASN A 64 -4.19 -7.50 8.15
N GLY A 65 -3.82 -8.28 7.13
CA GLY A 65 -4.73 -8.80 6.11
C GLY A 65 -5.12 -7.80 5.01
N ILE A 66 -4.53 -6.60 4.99
CA ILE A 66 -4.80 -5.57 3.98
C ILE A 66 -3.76 -5.71 2.87
N ARG A 67 -4.17 -6.20 1.69
CA ARG A 67 -3.25 -6.56 0.59
C ARG A 67 -3.45 -5.71 -0.66
N ASN A 68 -4.64 -5.15 -0.84
CA ASN A 68 -4.99 -4.39 -2.05
C ASN A 68 -5.75 -3.09 -1.71
N LEU A 69 -6.00 -2.26 -2.73
CA LEU A 69 -6.72 -0.98 -2.57
C LEU A 69 -8.18 -1.19 -2.14
N GLY A 70 -8.81 -2.30 -2.57
CA GLY A 70 -10.16 -2.67 -2.16
C GLY A 70 -10.25 -3.01 -0.66
N ASP A 71 -9.22 -3.62 -0.09
CA ASP A 71 -9.14 -3.90 1.35
C ASP A 71 -9.03 -2.58 2.12
N VAL A 72 -8.22 -1.63 1.63
CA VAL A 72 -8.12 -0.28 2.21
C VAL A 72 -9.48 0.45 2.17
N LYS A 73 -10.26 0.23 1.10
CA LYS A 73 -11.64 0.74 1.00
C LYS A 73 -12.56 0.12 2.05
N LYS A 74 -12.50 -1.19 2.26
CA LYS A 74 -13.41 -1.90 3.18
C LYS A 74 -13.10 -1.67 4.66
N VAL A 75 -11.83 -1.46 5.01
CA VAL A 75 -11.41 -1.31 6.40
C VAL A 75 -11.84 0.03 6.98
N ASP A 76 -12.28 0.03 8.24
CA ASP A 76 -12.66 1.26 8.94
C ASP A 76 -11.45 2.19 9.16
N ILE A 77 -11.69 3.50 9.13
CA ILE A 77 -10.63 4.51 9.30
C ILE A 77 -9.98 4.42 10.67
N ALA A 78 -10.70 4.00 11.72
CA ALA A 78 -10.13 3.83 13.05
C ALA A 78 -9.09 2.69 13.06
N THR A 79 -9.42 1.53 12.50
CA THR A 79 -8.52 0.38 12.38
C THR A 79 -7.32 0.72 11.49
N LEU A 80 -7.56 1.37 10.34
CA LEU A 80 -6.47 1.81 9.47
C LEU A 80 -5.56 2.82 10.18
N GLY A 81 -6.14 3.74 10.94
CA GLY A 81 -5.44 4.73 11.76
C GLY A 81 -4.55 4.12 12.84
N GLN A 82 -4.94 2.99 13.44
CA GLN A 82 -4.11 2.24 14.39
C GLN A 82 -2.88 1.62 13.73
N ILE A 83 -2.99 1.17 12.47
CA ILE A 83 -1.90 0.49 11.76
C ILE A 83 -0.87 1.48 11.19
N VAL A 84 -1.36 2.53 10.50
CA VAL A 84 -0.50 3.44 9.71
C VAL A 84 -0.44 4.88 10.23
N GLY A 85 -1.28 5.22 11.22
CA GLY A 85 -1.41 6.58 11.77
C GLY A 85 -2.61 7.34 11.19
N LYS A 86 -3.24 8.20 12.01
CA LYS A 86 -4.50 8.92 11.68
C LYS A 86 -4.41 9.77 10.40
N ALA A 87 -3.34 10.56 10.27
CA ALA A 87 -3.17 11.46 9.12
C ALA A 87 -3.01 10.68 7.80
N LEU A 88 -2.23 9.60 7.84
CA LEU A 88 -2.04 8.76 6.67
C LEU A 88 -3.31 7.96 6.34
N ALA A 89 -4.04 7.45 7.34
CA ALA A 89 -5.30 6.76 7.12
C ALA A 89 -6.33 7.64 6.39
N SER A 90 -6.47 8.90 6.79
CA SER A 90 -7.32 9.87 6.07
C SER A 90 -6.83 10.11 4.64
N SER A 91 -5.51 10.27 4.42
CA SER A 91 -4.95 10.42 3.08
C SER A 91 -5.19 9.20 2.19
N LEU A 92 -5.04 7.98 2.74
CA LEU A 92 -5.27 6.74 2.00
C LEU A 92 -6.74 6.57 1.62
N LYS A 93 -7.67 6.87 2.54
CA LYS A 93 -9.11 6.84 2.24
C LYS A 93 -9.51 7.81 1.15
N LYS A 94 -8.97 9.05 1.19
CA LYS A 94 -9.14 10.03 0.11
C LYS A 94 -8.59 9.53 -1.23
N GLN A 95 -7.42 8.90 -1.23
CA GLN A 95 -6.83 8.32 -2.46
C GLN A 95 -7.67 7.19 -3.08
N VAL A 96 -8.50 6.53 -2.29
CA VAL A 96 -9.41 5.45 -2.74
C VAL A 96 -10.83 5.99 -3.05
N GLY A 97 -11.03 7.31 -2.98
CA GLY A 97 -12.29 7.98 -3.33
C GLY A 97 -13.34 7.96 -2.23
N GLU A 98 -12.96 7.69 -0.98
CA GLU A 98 -13.84 7.91 0.17
C GLU A 98 -13.54 9.27 0.80
N ASP A 99 -14.47 10.21 0.64
CA ASP A 99 -14.49 11.47 1.38
C ASP A 99 -14.91 11.18 2.82
N VAL A 100 -13.94 10.78 3.63
CA VAL A 100 -14.18 10.56 5.05
C VAL A 100 -14.17 11.91 5.76
N VAL A 101 -15.35 12.38 6.11
CA VAL A 101 -15.55 13.45 7.10
C VAL A 101 -15.01 12.92 8.43
N VAL A 102 -13.96 13.54 8.96
CA VAL A 102 -13.37 13.19 10.25
C VAL A 102 -14.38 13.58 11.33
N ILE A 103 -15.14 12.62 11.85
CA ILE A 103 -15.99 12.86 13.02
C ILE A 103 -15.07 12.85 14.26
N SER A 104 -14.98 13.99 14.94
CA SER A 104 -14.21 14.20 16.17
C SER A 104 -14.56 13.17 17.27
N PRO A 105 -13.60 12.78 18.12
CA PRO A 105 -13.84 11.78 19.16
C PRO A 105 -14.69 12.40 20.28
N GLY A 106 -16.01 12.19 20.23
CA GLY A 106 -16.88 12.73 21.25
C GLY A 106 -18.36 12.44 21.02
N LYS A 107 -18.76 11.17 21.06
CA LYS A 107 -20.07 10.71 21.56
C LYS A 107 -20.09 9.18 21.59
N ARG A 108 -19.81 8.61 22.77
CA ARG A 108 -20.12 7.19 23.05
C ARG A 108 -21.64 7.04 22.95
N LYS A 109 -22.12 6.05 22.18
CA LYS A 109 -23.55 5.72 21.99
C LYS A 109 -24.33 5.36 23.28
N GLY A 110 -23.72 5.45 24.48
CA GLY A 110 -24.29 4.99 25.75
C GLY A 110 -24.67 6.08 26.77
N GLN A 111 -24.40 7.36 26.50
CA GLN A 111 -24.87 8.49 27.34
C GLN A 111 -26.02 9.21 26.65
N MET A 112 -27.18 8.57 26.55
CA MET A 112 -28.42 9.25 26.14
C MET A 112 -29.62 8.88 27.03
N SER A 113 -29.39 8.28 28.19
CA SER A 113 -30.46 7.65 28.98
C SER A 113 -30.82 8.33 30.31
N LEU A 114 -30.27 9.51 30.63
CA LEU A 114 -30.42 10.09 31.98
C LEU A 114 -30.84 11.58 32.04
N GLU A 115 -31.39 12.15 30.97
CA GLU A 115 -32.00 13.51 31.00
C GLU A 115 -33.52 13.48 30.78
N LYS A 116 -34.17 12.33 31.05
CA LYS A 116 -35.65 12.21 31.05
C LYS A 116 -36.20 11.81 32.42
N TYR A 117 -35.71 12.42 33.48
CA TYR A 117 -36.39 12.48 34.77
C TYR A 117 -36.25 13.88 35.35
#